data_AF-A0A093UWM7-F1
#
_entry.id   AF-A0A093UWM7-F1
#
_cell.length_a   1.000
_cell.length_b   1.000
_cell.length_c   1.000
_cell.angle_alpha   90.00
_cell.angle_beta   90.00
_cell.angle_gamma   90.00
#
_symmetry.space_group_name_H-M   'P 1'
#
loop_
_entity.id
_entity.type
_entity.pdbx_description
1 polymer ?
#
loop_
_entity_poly.entity_id
_entity_poly.type
_entity_poly.pdbx_seq_one_letter_code
_entity_poly.pdbx_strand_id
1 'polypeptide(L)'
;MVGSVAGPALGPCIGGLIVTFSHWRNIYWLQVAMSGFGLVLSLIVIPSVKREVEVIQVNGKEKLSFFDALQKFNPLGVFRQLLRPNILLADVTCGCLAATQYGILASVRHVINPRFNLTTPLISGLFYIAPGMGFFVGSIVGGRLADRTVKRYIAKRNGIRLPGDRLNSGLIGLFVILPISLLLFGWGLQESIGGLALPIVAAVWAGVGLMGTFNALNTYTAEVNPAKTAEVICSKYMVQYLFGASSLAGIVPLIDAIGVGWSFTLLVASDFLGGGMVLLITRFWTKVPGESG
;
A
#
# COMPACT_ATOMS: atom_id res chain seq x y z
N MET A 1 -8.36 5.40 5.05
CA MET A 1 -7.07 4.67 4.94
C MET A 1 -6.10 4.98 6.07
N VAL A 2 -6.22 6.08 6.82
CA VAL A 2 -5.31 6.43 7.92
C VAL A 2 -5.09 5.26 8.93
N GLY A 3 -6.16 4.55 9.31
CA GLY A 3 -6.05 3.39 10.21
C GLY A 3 -5.23 2.22 9.64
N SER A 4 -5.34 1.93 8.34
CA SER A 4 -4.60 0.81 7.72
C SER A 4 -3.12 1.13 7.50
N VAL A 5 -2.73 2.41 7.40
CA VAL A 5 -1.32 2.82 7.31
C VAL A 5 -0.63 2.98 8.66
N ALA A 6 -1.38 3.22 9.74
CA ALA A 6 -0.81 3.30 11.08
C ALA A 6 -0.25 1.94 11.55
N GLY A 7 -0.82 0.82 11.07
CA GLY A 7 -0.41 -0.54 11.46
C GLY A 7 1.07 -0.84 11.20
N PRO A 8 1.56 -0.77 9.95
CA PRO A 8 2.96 -1.05 9.61
C PRO A 8 3.97 -0.11 10.30
N ALA A 9 3.55 1.11 10.64
CA ALA A 9 4.37 2.10 11.34
C ALA A 9 4.50 1.82 12.85
N LEU A 10 3.37 1.61 13.51
CA LEU A 10 3.29 1.46 14.96
C LEU A 10 3.61 0.03 15.40
N GLY A 11 3.35 -0.97 14.56
CA GLY A 11 3.56 -2.38 14.85
C GLY A 11 4.99 -2.69 15.33
N PRO A 12 6.04 -2.33 14.56
CA PRO A 12 7.42 -2.55 14.98
C PRO A 12 7.81 -1.78 16.25
N CYS A 13 7.27 -0.58 16.46
CA CYS A 13 7.52 0.24 17.65
C CYS A 13 6.95 -0.42 18.92
N ILE A 14 5.66 -0.78 18.86
CA ILE A 14 4.94 -1.45 19.96
C ILE A 14 5.53 -2.84 20.19
N GLY A 15 5.85 -3.58 19.13
CA GLY A 15 6.52 -4.87 19.22
C GLY A 15 7.91 -4.77 19.87
N GLY A 16 8.69 -3.74 19.50
CA GLY A 16 10.00 -3.44 20.12
C GLY A 16 9.88 -3.12 21.61
N LEU A 17 8.89 -2.32 22.01
CA LEU A 17 8.58 -2.03 23.42
C LEU A 17 8.23 -3.30 24.20
N ILE A 18 7.32 -4.12 23.66
CA ILE A 18 6.87 -5.36 24.31
C ILE A 18 8.03 -6.33 24.48
N VAL A 19 8.86 -6.54 23.45
CA VAL A 19 10.00 -7.48 23.53
C VAL A 19 11.09 -6.97 24.47
N THR A 20 11.21 -5.66 24.66
CA THR A 20 12.20 -5.06 25.56
C THR A 20 11.81 -5.23 27.03
N PHE A 21 10.52 -5.07 27.36
CA PHE A 21 10.04 -5.08 28.75
C PHE A 21 9.21 -6.31 29.13
N SER A 22 8.94 -7.21 28.18
CA SER A 22 8.01 -8.33 28.35
C SER A 22 8.33 -9.49 27.41
N HIS A 23 7.57 -10.58 27.53
CA HIS A 23 7.74 -11.74 26.68
C HIS A 23 7.15 -11.50 25.28
N TRP A 24 7.83 -11.95 24.23
CA TRP A 24 7.38 -11.81 22.83
C TRP A 24 5.97 -12.36 22.56
N ARG A 25 5.52 -13.35 23.36
CA ARG A 25 4.16 -13.91 23.27
C ARG A 25 3.07 -12.86 23.51
N ASN A 26 3.38 -11.81 24.27
CA ASN A 26 2.43 -10.73 24.58
C ASN A 26 2.08 -9.89 23.35
N ILE A 27 2.87 -9.94 22.27
CA ILE A 27 2.50 -9.35 20.98
C ILE A 27 1.20 -9.99 20.46
N TYR A 28 1.10 -11.33 20.53
CA TYR A 28 -0.08 -12.05 20.06
C TYR A 28 -1.29 -11.79 20.95
N TRP A 29 -1.11 -11.73 22.27
CA TRP A 29 -2.18 -11.38 23.21
C TRP A 29 -2.71 -9.98 22.99
N LEU A 30 -1.82 -9.00 22.75
CA LEU A 30 -2.22 -7.64 22.39
C LEU A 30 -3.01 -7.63 21.07
N GLN A 31 -2.55 -8.36 20.06
CA GLN A 31 -3.25 -8.46 18.77
C GLN A 31 -4.65 -9.08 18.93
N VAL A 32 -4.79 -10.14 19.73
CA VAL A 32 -6.09 -10.75 20.07
C VAL A 32 -7.00 -9.74 20.76
N ALA A 33 -6.49 -9.01 21.76
CA ALA A 33 -7.27 -7.99 22.47
C ALA A 33 -7.74 -6.86 21.53
N MET A 34 -6.86 -6.35 20.66
CA MET A 34 -7.19 -5.31 19.68
C MET A 34 -8.23 -5.78 18.66
N SER A 35 -8.08 -7.01 18.13
CA SER A 35 -9.05 -7.60 17.20
C SER A 35 -10.40 -7.88 17.87
N GLY A 36 -10.41 -8.40 19.09
CA GLY A 36 -11.62 -8.63 19.87
C GLY A 36 -12.36 -7.33 20.20
N PHE A 37 -11.61 -6.29 20.61
CA PHE A 37 -12.18 -4.96 20.83
C PHE A 37 -12.78 -4.36 19.56
N GLY A 38 -12.08 -4.49 18.42
CA GLY A 38 -12.60 -4.07 17.12
C GLY A 38 -13.88 -4.80 16.71
N LEU A 39 -13.98 -6.10 17.01
CA LEU A 39 -15.19 -6.90 16.77
C LEU A 39 -16.36 -6.43 17.65
N VAL A 40 -16.12 -6.19 18.95
CA VAL A 40 -17.17 -5.69 19.85
C VAL A 40 -17.68 -4.32 19.37
N LEU A 41 -16.78 -3.41 19.02
CA LEU A 41 -17.15 -2.10 18.49
C LEU A 41 -17.93 -2.20 17.17
N SER A 42 -17.54 -3.10 16.27
CA SER A 42 -18.24 -3.27 14.99
C SER A 42 -19.68 -3.74 15.19
N LEU A 43 -19.94 -4.65 16.13
CA LEU A 43 -21.29 -5.12 16.48
C LEU A 43 -22.18 -4.04 17.10
N ILE A 44 -21.59 -3.11 17.87
CA ILE A 44 -22.34 -2.02 18.51
C ILE A 44 -22.65 -0.90 17.52
N VAL A 45 -21.62 -0.46 16.77
CA VAL A 45 -21.63 0.80 16.02
C VAL A 45 -22.18 0.64 14.61
N ILE A 46 -21.98 -0.50 13.94
CA ILE A 46 -22.32 -0.64 12.51
C ILE A 46 -23.80 -1.08 12.36
N PRO A 47 -24.70 -0.20 11.90
CA PRO A 47 -26.14 -0.52 11.79
C PRO A 47 -26.44 -1.47 10.63
N SER A 48 -25.57 -1.51 9.61
CA SER A 48 -25.73 -2.38 8.44
C SER A 48 -25.65 -3.87 8.80
N VAL A 49 -24.85 -4.24 9.81
CA VAL A 49 -24.80 -5.61 10.32
C VAL A 49 -26.13 -5.99 10.97
N LYS A 50 -26.72 -5.08 11.75
CA LYS A 50 -28.03 -5.29 12.37
C LYS A 50 -29.10 -5.49 11.30
N ARG A 51 -29.11 -4.65 10.26
CA ARG A 51 -30.09 -4.71 9.16
C ARG A 51 -29.95 -5.95 8.28
N GLU A 52 -28.73 -6.37 7.93
CA GLU A 52 -28.52 -7.63 7.18
C GLU A 52 -28.92 -8.85 8.00
N VAL A 53 -28.58 -8.89 9.30
CA VAL A 53 -29.01 -9.96 10.20
C VAL A 53 -30.53 -9.99 10.33
N GLU A 54 -31.18 -8.84 10.42
CA GLU A 54 -32.65 -8.73 10.48
C GLU A 54 -33.30 -9.18 9.17
N VAL A 55 -32.76 -8.79 8.01
CA VAL A 55 -33.24 -9.23 6.68
C VAL A 55 -33.07 -10.74 6.51
N ILE A 56 -31.95 -11.33 6.96
CA ILE A 56 -31.73 -12.78 6.93
C ILE A 56 -32.70 -13.52 7.86
N GLN A 57 -33.06 -12.91 9.00
CA GLN A 57 -34.05 -13.46 9.93
C GLN A 57 -35.48 -13.37 9.39
N VAL A 58 -35.84 -12.27 8.71
CA VAL A 58 -37.19 -12.04 8.15
C VAL A 58 -37.43 -12.84 6.86
N ASN A 59 -36.45 -12.96 5.97
CA ASN A 59 -36.57 -13.73 4.71
C ASN A 59 -36.42 -15.24 4.89
N GLY A 60 -36.38 -15.75 6.13
CA GLY A 60 -36.49 -17.18 6.44
C GLY A 60 -35.59 -18.08 5.60
N LYS A 61 -34.29 -18.16 5.94
CA LYS A 61 -33.30 -19.12 5.40
C LYS A 61 -33.63 -19.60 3.97
N GLU A 62 -33.26 -18.83 2.95
CA GLU A 62 -32.77 -19.49 1.75
C GLU A 62 -31.62 -20.39 2.24
N LYS A 63 -31.88 -21.70 2.34
CA LYS A 63 -30.85 -22.70 2.62
C LYS A 63 -29.91 -22.67 1.42
N LEU A 64 -28.95 -21.74 1.43
CA LEU A 64 -27.82 -21.77 0.53
C LEU A 64 -27.16 -23.14 0.73
N SER A 65 -27.29 -24.02 -0.28
CA SER A 65 -26.65 -25.31 -0.27
C SER A 65 -25.15 -25.08 -0.06
N PHE A 66 -24.45 -26.00 0.62
CA PHE A 66 -23.00 -25.90 0.77
C PHE A 66 -22.30 -25.69 -0.58
N PHE A 67 -22.86 -26.28 -1.64
CA PHE A 67 -22.41 -26.09 -3.02
C PHE A 67 -22.71 -24.69 -3.59
N ASP A 68 -23.84 -24.06 -3.27
CA ASP A 68 -24.14 -22.67 -3.67
C ASP A 68 -23.25 -21.66 -2.93
N ALA A 69 -22.94 -21.94 -1.67
CA ALA A 69 -21.97 -21.17 -0.90
C ALA A 69 -20.56 -21.32 -1.51
N LEU A 70 -20.17 -22.53 -1.91
CA LEU A 70 -18.90 -22.80 -2.58
C LEU A 70 -18.83 -22.14 -3.97
N GLN A 71 -19.94 -22.09 -4.70
CA GLN A 71 -20.04 -21.44 -6.01
C GLN A 71 -20.00 -19.91 -5.91
N LYS A 72 -20.46 -19.31 -4.79
CA LYS A 72 -20.22 -17.90 -4.46
C LYS A 72 -18.75 -17.62 -4.13
N PHE A 73 -17.99 -18.60 -3.64
CA PHE A 73 -16.53 -18.53 -3.45
C PHE A 73 -15.72 -18.74 -4.74
N ASN A 74 -16.29 -18.52 -5.92
CA ASN A 74 -15.59 -18.72 -7.18
C ASN A 74 -14.46 -17.68 -7.39
N PRO A 75 -13.16 -18.06 -7.29
CA PRO A 75 -12.04 -17.12 -7.43
C PRO A 75 -11.82 -16.69 -8.88
N LEU A 76 -12.45 -17.35 -9.86
CA LEU A 76 -12.27 -17.06 -11.28
C LEU A 76 -12.66 -15.63 -11.65
N GLY A 77 -13.59 -15.01 -10.91
CA GLY A 77 -13.95 -13.60 -11.09
C GLY A 77 -12.73 -12.68 -10.90
N VAL A 78 -11.92 -12.95 -9.89
CA VAL A 78 -10.69 -12.21 -9.57
C VAL A 78 -9.66 -12.35 -10.69
N PHE A 79 -9.39 -13.58 -11.12
CA PHE A 79 -8.44 -13.83 -12.23
C PHE A 79 -8.91 -13.23 -13.56
N ARG A 80 -10.22 -13.19 -13.81
CA ARG A 80 -10.77 -12.56 -15.01
C ARG A 80 -10.56 -11.04 -15.01
N GLN A 81 -10.51 -10.39 -13.85
CA GLN A 81 -10.16 -8.96 -13.79
C GLN A 81 -8.69 -8.72 -14.15
N LEU A 82 -7.78 -9.63 -13.80
CA LEU A 82 -6.36 -9.55 -14.18
C LEU A 82 -6.12 -9.67 -15.69
N LEU A 83 -7.06 -10.27 -16.44
CA LEU A 83 -6.98 -10.31 -17.91
C LEU A 83 -7.27 -8.94 -18.54
N ARG A 84 -7.85 -7.99 -17.80
CA ARG A 84 -8.09 -6.64 -18.32
C ARG A 84 -6.80 -5.82 -18.20
N PRO A 85 -6.25 -5.32 -19.33
CA PRO A 85 -4.92 -4.70 -19.35
C PRO A 85 -4.84 -3.46 -18.45
N ASN A 86 -5.90 -2.66 -18.37
CA ASN A 86 -5.94 -1.47 -17.52
C ASN A 86 -5.93 -1.77 -16.01
N ILE A 87 -6.52 -2.90 -15.59
CA ILE A 87 -6.53 -3.34 -14.18
C ILE A 87 -5.19 -3.99 -13.87
N LEU A 88 -4.69 -4.86 -14.74
CA LEU A 88 -3.39 -5.52 -14.57
C LEU A 88 -2.25 -4.52 -14.40
N LEU A 89 -2.19 -3.49 -15.25
CA LEU A 89 -1.16 -2.46 -15.17
C LEU A 89 -1.23 -1.67 -13.84
N ALA A 90 -2.42 -1.40 -13.34
CA ALA A 90 -2.60 -0.73 -12.04
C ALA A 90 -2.23 -1.66 -10.88
N ASP A 91 -2.60 -2.94 -10.96
CA ASP A 91 -2.32 -3.95 -9.94
C ASP A 91 -0.81 -4.24 -9.86
N VAL A 92 -0.11 -4.35 -10.99
CA VAL A 92 1.35 -4.49 -11.05
C VAL A 92 2.06 -3.26 -10.49
N THR A 93 1.56 -2.05 -10.78
CA THR A 93 2.11 -0.82 -10.18
C THR A 93 1.96 -0.83 -8.65
N CYS A 94 0.80 -1.28 -8.14
CA CYS A 94 0.62 -1.48 -6.69
C CYS A 94 1.58 -2.54 -6.14
N GLY A 95 1.89 -3.57 -6.93
CA GLY A 95 2.90 -4.57 -6.64
C GLY A 95 4.29 -3.95 -6.46
N CYS A 96 4.79 -3.17 -7.43
CA CYS A 96 6.08 -2.48 -7.32
C CYS A 96 6.16 -1.59 -6.08
N LEU A 97 5.13 -0.77 -5.85
CA LEU A 97 5.07 0.08 -4.66
C LEU A 97 5.08 -0.73 -3.35
N ALA A 98 4.41 -1.88 -3.32
CA ALA A 98 4.43 -2.76 -2.15
C ALA A 98 5.80 -3.43 -1.98
N ALA A 99 6.46 -3.83 -3.06
CA ALA A 99 7.83 -4.33 -3.02
C ALA A 99 8.77 -3.29 -2.41
N THR A 100 8.65 -2.02 -2.81
CA THR A 100 9.39 -0.90 -2.22
C THR A 100 9.04 -0.69 -0.75
N GLN A 101 7.76 -0.72 -0.38
CA GLN A 101 7.30 -0.56 1.00
C GLN A 101 7.94 -1.60 1.92
N TYR A 102 7.82 -2.89 1.56
CA TYR A 102 8.36 -3.97 2.38
C TYR A 102 9.88 -4.05 2.30
N GLY A 103 10.49 -3.67 1.17
CA GLY A 103 11.94 -3.56 1.04
C GLY A 103 12.55 -2.54 2.00
N ILE A 104 11.94 -1.34 2.13
CA ILE A 104 12.33 -0.35 3.14
C ILE A 104 12.17 -0.94 4.54
N LEU A 105 11.00 -1.50 4.86
CA LEU A 105 10.72 -1.99 6.21
C LEU A 105 11.62 -3.17 6.63
N ALA A 106 11.99 -4.04 5.69
CA ALA A 106 12.85 -5.18 5.93
C ALA A 106 14.32 -4.80 6.11
N SER A 107 14.81 -3.83 5.32
CA SER A 107 16.22 -3.44 5.33
C SER A 107 16.66 -2.78 6.64
N VAL A 108 15.74 -2.13 7.37
CA VAL A 108 16.03 -1.41 8.62
C VAL A 108 16.79 -2.29 9.61
N ARG A 109 16.29 -3.50 9.90
CA ARG A 109 16.93 -4.36 10.91
C ARG A 109 18.28 -4.89 10.47
N HIS A 110 18.44 -5.20 9.19
CA HIS A 110 19.67 -5.79 8.64
C HIS A 110 20.77 -4.76 8.39
N VAL A 111 20.39 -3.55 7.97
CA VAL A 111 21.35 -2.51 7.54
C VAL A 111 21.59 -1.49 8.63
N ILE A 112 20.55 -1.00 9.30
CA ILE A 112 20.66 0.13 10.24
C ILE A 112 21.14 -0.36 11.61
N ASN A 113 20.65 -1.50 12.10
CA ASN A 113 21.02 -1.97 13.44
C ASN A 113 22.54 -2.23 13.59
N PRO A 114 23.21 -2.95 12.65
CA PRO A 114 24.63 -3.22 12.78
C PRO A 114 25.49 -1.97 12.52
N ARG A 115 25.08 -1.09 11.59
CA ARG A 115 25.86 0.09 11.21
C ARG A 115 25.83 1.22 12.24
N PHE A 116 24.71 1.38 12.95
CA PHE A 116 24.54 2.44 13.95
C PHE A 116 24.61 1.93 15.40
N ASN A 117 25.02 0.68 15.61
CA ASN A 117 25.08 0.03 16.93
C ASN A 117 23.76 0.15 17.70
N LEU A 118 22.62 -0.04 17.02
CA LEU A 118 21.31 -0.03 17.67
C LEU A 118 21.11 -1.36 18.41
N THR A 119 21.63 -1.44 19.63
CA THR A 119 21.70 -2.69 20.41
C THR A 119 20.35 -3.12 20.99
N THR A 120 19.39 -2.22 21.12
CA THR A 120 18.08 -2.53 21.72
C THR A 120 16.97 -2.60 20.67
N PRO A 121 16.06 -3.60 20.76
CA PRO A 121 14.87 -3.69 19.91
C PRO A 121 14.00 -2.43 19.94
N LEU A 122 14.00 -1.71 21.07
CA LEU A 122 13.33 -0.43 21.23
C LEU A 122 13.84 0.62 20.24
N ILE A 123 15.15 0.86 20.18
CA ILE A 123 15.72 1.91 19.33
C ILE A 123 15.57 1.54 17.84
N SER A 124 15.74 0.26 17.50
CA SER A 124 15.45 -0.24 16.15
C SER A 124 13.98 -0.04 15.76
N GLY A 125 13.06 -0.29 16.70
CA GLY A 125 11.63 -0.07 16.52
C GLY A 125 11.30 1.40 16.24
N LEU A 126 11.94 2.35 16.93
CA LEU A 126 11.70 3.79 16.75
C LEU A 126 11.98 4.29 15.32
N PHE A 127 12.91 3.67 14.59
CA PHE A 127 13.17 4.04 13.20
C PHE A 127 11.91 3.91 12.33
N TYR A 128 11.04 2.93 12.60
CA TYR A 128 9.81 2.69 11.84
C TYR A 128 8.77 3.81 11.97
N ILE A 129 8.92 4.70 12.96
CA ILE A 129 8.12 5.93 13.07
C ILE A 129 8.38 6.84 11.87
N ALA A 130 9.61 6.91 11.37
CA ALA A 130 9.97 7.78 10.26
C ALA A 130 9.20 7.46 8.95
N PRO A 131 9.30 6.24 8.37
CA PRO A 131 8.47 5.89 7.21
C PRO A 131 6.97 5.92 7.55
N GLY A 132 6.60 5.59 8.79
CA GLY A 132 5.23 5.66 9.27
C GLY A 132 4.58 7.05 9.23
N MET A 133 5.33 8.06 9.68
CA MET A 133 4.95 9.47 9.57
C MET A 133 4.83 9.88 8.11
N GLY A 134 5.75 9.41 7.26
CA GLY A 134 5.67 9.58 5.81
C GLY A 134 4.37 9.02 5.23
N PHE A 135 4.00 7.79 5.59
CA PHE A 135 2.75 7.18 5.14
C PHE A 135 1.51 7.94 5.62
N PHE A 136 1.51 8.43 6.86
CA PHE A 136 0.42 9.24 7.40
C PHE A 136 0.23 10.54 6.63
N VAL A 137 1.32 11.33 6.49
CA VAL A 137 1.32 12.60 5.76
C VAL A 137 0.98 12.37 4.29
N GLY A 138 1.60 11.38 3.66
CA GLY A 138 1.33 10.98 2.28
C GLY A 138 -0.12 10.59 2.05
N SER A 139 -0.76 9.94 3.02
CA SER A 139 -2.18 9.58 2.90
C SER A 139 -3.09 10.81 2.86
N ILE A 140 -2.86 11.78 3.75
CA ILE A 140 -3.64 13.02 3.82
C ILE A 140 -3.36 13.91 2.61
N VAL A 141 -2.09 14.15 2.29
CA VAL A 141 -1.68 15.03 1.19
C VAL A 141 -2.06 14.40 -0.14
N GLY A 142 -1.78 13.12 -0.35
CA GLY A 142 -2.11 12.38 -1.56
C GLY A 142 -3.61 12.33 -1.82
N GLY A 143 -4.43 12.09 -0.79
CA GLY A 143 -5.89 12.13 -0.92
C GLY A 143 -6.40 13.51 -1.35
N ARG A 144 -5.95 14.57 -0.67
CA ARG A 144 -6.32 15.96 -1.01
C ARG A 144 -5.83 16.37 -2.41
N LEU A 145 -4.64 15.94 -2.80
CA LEU A 145 -4.09 16.23 -4.12
C LEU A 145 -4.85 15.49 -5.22
N ALA A 146 -5.21 14.23 -5.00
CA ALA A 146 -6.04 13.45 -5.91
C ALA A 146 -7.40 14.11 -6.13
N ASP A 147 -8.08 14.53 -5.06
CA ASP A 147 -9.39 15.19 -5.16
C ASP A 147 -9.28 16.56 -5.85
N ARG A 148 -8.21 17.33 -5.59
CA ARG A 148 -7.96 18.60 -6.28
C ARG A 148 -7.70 18.38 -7.78
N THR A 149 -6.90 17.39 -8.14
CA THR A 149 -6.60 17.07 -9.54
C THR A 149 -7.86 16.64 -10.28
N VAL A 150 -8.68 15.77 -9.69
CA VAL A 150 -9.98 15.39 -10.28
C VAL A 150 -10.86 16.60 -10.52
N LYS A 151 -11.02 17.49 -9.53
CA LYS A 151 -11.82 18.72 -9.69
C LYS A 151 -11.32 19.61 -10.84
N ARG A 152 -9.99 19.72 -11.00
CA ARG A 152 -9.38 20.46 -12.12
C ARG A 152 -9.67 19.82 -13.47
N TYR A 153 -9.60 18.50 -13.59
CA TYR A 153 -9.87 17.79 -14.85
C TYR A 153 -11.35 17.78 -15.21
N ILE A 154 -12.25 17.65 -14.22
CA ILE A 154 -13.70 17.80 -14.40
C ILE A 154 -14.04 19.21 -14.93
N ALA A 155 -13.41 20.25 -14.36
CA ALA A 155 -13.60 21.63 -14.82
C ALA A 155 -13.09 21.86 -16.26
N LYS A 156 -12.05 21.13 -16.68
CA LYS A 156 -11.50 21.21 -18.05
C LYS A 156 -12.31 20.43 -19.09
N ARG A 157 -13.14 19.45 -18.67
CA ARG A 157 -13.87 18.53 -19.56
C ARG A 157 -15.40 18.68 -19.45
N ASN A 158 -15.89 19.88 -19.12
CA ASN A 158 -17.34 20.17 -19.03
C ASN A 158 -18.13 19.17 -18.16
N GLY A 159 -17.56 18.73 -17.03
CA GLY A 159 -18.28 17.92 -16.04
C GLY A 159 -18.12 16.39 -16.16
N ILE A 160 -17.42 15.88 -17.17
CA ILE A 160 -17.19 14.43 -17.31
C ILE A 160 -16.09 13.98 -16.36
N ARG A 161 -16.42 13.07 -15.43
CA ARG A 161 -15.46 12.47 -14.48
C ARG A 161 -14.95 11.13 -15.01
N LEU A 162 -13.64 11.03 -15.23
CA LEU A 162 -13.00 9.74 -15.51
C LEU A 162 -12.22 9.22 -14.30
N PRO A 163 -12.30 7.92 -13.98
CA PRO A 163 -11.50 7.32 -12.91
C PRO A 163 -10.00 7.56 -13.09
N GLY A 164 -9.54 7.62 -14.35
CA GLY A 164 -8.12 7.77 -14.67
C GLY A 164 -7.52 9.15 -14.38
N ASP A 165 -8.33 10.19 -14.16
CA ASP A 165 -7.82 11.53 -13.81
C ASP A 165 -7.14 11.56 -12.44
N ARG A 166 -7.47 10.61 -11.55
CA ARG A 166 -6.83 10.43 -10.24
C ARG A 166 -5.41 9.92 -10.33
N LEU A 167 -5.11 9.08 -11.31
CA LEU A 167 -3.76 8.52 -11.49
C LEU A 167 -2.73 9.62 -11.75
N ASN A 168 -3.13 10.71 -12.40
CA ASN A 168 -2.26 11.85 -12.70
C ASN A 168 -1.73 12.56 -11.44
N SER A 169 -2.45 12.52 -10.30
CA SER A 169 -1.93 13.12 -9.06
C SER A 169 -0.81 12.28 -8.41
N GLY A 170 -0.79 10.97 -8.67
CA GLY A 170 0.22 10.05 -8.13
C GLY A 170 1.54 10.07 -8.89
N LEU A 171 1.58 10.63 -10.10
CA LEU A 171 2.76 10.64 -10.97
C LEU A 171 3.93 11.41 -10.36
N ILE A 172 3.68 12.56 -9.72
CA ILE A 172 4.74 13.35 -9.06
C ILE A 172 5.34 12.58 -7.88
N GLY A 173 4.48 11.91 -7.09
CA GLY A 173 4.93 11.05 -6.00
C GLY A 173 5.81 9.91 -6.50
N LEU A 174 5.41 9.29 -7.62
CA LEU A 174 6.04 8.11 -8.19
C LEU A 174 7.35 8.39 -8.94
N PHE A 175 7.42 9.48 -9.70
CA PHE A 175 8.58 9.78 -10.55
C PHE A 175 9.59 10.75 -9.93
N VAL A 176 9.22 11.47 -8.86
CA VAL A 176 10.09 12.49 -8.27
C VAL A 176 10.34 12.18 -6.80
N ILE A 177 9.29 12.21 -5.97
CA ILE A 177 9.46 12.15 -4.51
C ILE A 177 10.02 10.79 -4.08
N LEU A 178 9.38 9.71 -4.51
CA LEU A 178 9.75 8.34 -4.17
C LEU A 178 11.17 7.95 -4.63
N PRO A 179 11.57 8.14 -5.90
CA PRO A 179 12.88 7.70 -6.36
C PRO A 179 14.03 8.52 -5.77
N ILE A 180 13.88 9.84 -5.65
CA ILE A 180 14.92 10.69 -5.06
C ILE A 180 15.15 10.29 -3.59
N SER A 181 14.08 10.11 -2.83
CA SER A 181 14.19 9.72 -1.42
C SER A 181 14.74 8.30 -1.23
N LEU A 182 14.36 7.34 -2.07
CA LEU A 182 14.92 5.98 -2.05
C LEU A 182 16.40 5.94 -2.40
N LEU A 183 16.84 6.71 -3.41
CA LEU A 183 18.26 6.79 -3.77
C LEU A 183 19.07 7.44 -2.65
N LEU A 184 18.56 8.52 -2.05
CA LEU A 184 19.18 9.13 -0.86
C LEU A 184 19.25 8.16 0.31
N PHE A 185 18.22 7.33 0.51
CA PHE A 185 18.21 6.30 1.53
C PHE A 185 19.26 5.21 1.25
N GLY A 186 19.25 4.63 0.05
CA GLY A 186 20.12 3.52 -0.32
C GLY A 186 21.59 3.89 -0.38
N TRP A 187 21.92 4.93 -1.16
CA TRP A 187 23.30 5.40 -1.32
C TRP A 187 23.82 6.14 -0.09
N GLY A 188 22.95 6.90 0.59
CA GLY A 188 23.30 7.54 1.86
C GLY A 188 23.70 6.51 2.93
N LEU A 189 23.00 5.37 2.99
CA LEU A 189 23.38 4.26 3.87
C LEU A 189 24.66 3.55 3.43
N GLN A 190 24.91 3.41 2.12
CA GLN A 190 26.10 2.73 1.60
C GLN A 190 27.38 3.54 1.83
N GLU A 191 27.35 4.83 1.51
CA GLU A 191 28.49 5.75 1.66
C GLU A 191 28.63 6.31 3.09
N SER A 192 27.73 5.91 4.01
CA SER A 192 27.69 6.40 5.39
C SER A 192 27.62 7.94 5.51
N ILE A 193 26.94 8.58 4.55
CA ILE A 193 26.82 10.04 4.47
C ILE A 193 25.67 10.51 5.35
N GLY A 194 25.87 11.60 6.11
CA GLY A 194 24.79 12.28 6.84
C GLY A 194 24.31 11.57 8.12
N GLY A 195 25.02 10.53 8.56
CA GLY A 195 24.72 9.81 9.80
C GLY A 195 23.30 9.22 9.84
N LEU A 196 22.71 9.12 11.04
CA LEU A 196 21.37 8.56 11.22
C LEU A 196 20.25 9.50 10.69
N ALA A 197 20.52 10.79 10.58
CA ALA A 197 19.52 11.78 10.19
C ALA A 197 19.11 11.64 8.71
N LEU A 198 20.06 11.37 7.81
CA LEU A 198 19.78 11.25 6.38
C LEU A 198 18.82 10.08 6.07
N PRO A 199 19.04 8.84 6.56
CA PRO A 199 18.11 7.73 6.36
C PRO A 199 16.72 7.98 6.95
N ILE A 200 16.63 8.67 8.09
CA ILE A 200 15.35 9.04 8.71
C ILE A 200 14.56 9.99 7.81
N VAL A 201 15.18 11.10 7.38
CA VAL A 201 14.52 12.10 6.53
C VAL A 201 14.16 11.48 5.18
N ALA A 202 15.05 10.69 4.60
CA ALA A 202 14.81 9.98 3.36
C ALA A 202 13.62 9.00 3.49
N ALA A 203 13.54 8.24 4.58
CA ALA A 203 12.44 7.32 4.82
C ALA A 203 11.08 8.03 4.98
N VAL A 204 11.04 9.22 5.62
CA VAL A 204 9.82 10.04 5.70
C VAL A 204 9.34 10.41 4.30
N TRP A 205 10.22 10.98 3.46
CA TRP A 205 9.86 11.40 2.11
C TRP A 205 9.51 10.22 1.20
N ALA A 206 10.20 9.09 1.34
CA ALA A 206 9.86 7.85 0.65
C ALA A 206 8.44 7.40 1.04
N GLY A 207 8.10 7.45 2.33
CA GLY A 207 6.74 7.16 2.79
C GLY A 207 5.68 8.11 2.22
N VAL A 208 5.99 9.41 2.11
CA VAL A 208 5.08 10.41 1.51
C VAL A 208 4.82 10.09 0.04
N GLY A 209 5.88 9.87 -0.74
CA GLY A 209 5.79 9.54 -2.17
C GLY A 209 5.03 8.23 -2.40
N LEU A 210 5.42 7.19 -1.66
CA LEU A 210 4.82 5.86 -1.75
C LEU A 210 3.33 5.90 -1.46
N MET A 211 2.92 6.42 -0.28
CA MET A 211 1.51 6.39 0.11
C MET A 211 0.65 7.38 -0.68
N GLY A 212 1.23 8.50 -1.12
CA GLY A 212 0.55 9.44 -2.00
C GLY A 212 0.13 8.80 -3.32
N THR A 213 1.02 8.03 -3.95
CA THR A 213 0.73 7.27 -5.16
C THR A 213 -0.18 6.07 -4.88
N PHE A 214 0.05 5.37 -3.76
CA PHE A 214 -0.75 4.21 -3.36
C PHE A 214 -2.24 4.53 -3.22
N ASN A 215 -2.55 5.68 -2.62
CA ASN A 215 -3.93 6.15 -2.47
C ASN A 215 -4.64 6.40 -3.80
N ALA A 216 -3.94 6.98 -4.79
CA ALA A 216 -4.51 7.23 -6.10
C ALA A 216 -4.88 5.91 -6.81
N LEU A 217 -3.99 4.91 -6.76
CA LEU A 217 -4.20 3.58 -7.34
C LEU A 217 -5.31 2.78 -6.64
N ASN A 218 -5.34 2.81 -5.30
CA ASN A 218 -6.41 2.19 -4.50
C ASN A 218 -7.80 2.71 -4.89
N THR A 219 -7.88 4.01 -5.13
CA THR A 219 -9.15 4.65 -5.47
C THR A 219 -9.53 4.36 -6.92
N TYR A 220 -8.56 4.38 -7.84
CA TYR A 220 -8.78 4.02 -9.24
C TYR A 220 -9.31 2.58 -9.39
N THR A 221 -8.67 1.61 -8.74
CA THR A 221 -9.10 0.20 -8.80
C THR A 221 -10.50 -0.03 -8.25
N ALA A 222 -10.91 0.72 -7.23
CA ALA A 222 -12.28 0.67 -6.72
C ALA A 222 -13.32 1.26 -7.71
N GLU A 223 -12.93 2.28 -8.48
CA GLU A 223 -13.81 3.03 -9.38
C GLU A 223 -13.85 2.51 -10.83
N VAL A 224 -12.85 1.73 -11.26
CA VAL A 224 -12.74 1.28 -12.66
C VAL A 224 -13.88 0.35 -13.10
N ASN A 225 -14.45 -0.41 -12.17
CA ASN A 225 -15.59 -1.29 -12.43
C ASN A 225 -16.53 -1.38 -11.22
N PRO A 226 -17.49 -0.43 -11.08
CA PRO A 226 -18.40 -0.38 -9.94
C PRO A 226 -19.25 -1.64 -9.74
N ALA A 227 -19.55 -2.37 -10.82
CA ALA A 227 -20.35 -3.59 -10.74
C ALA A 227 -19.60 -4.78 -10.11
N LYS A 228 -18.27 -4.77 -10.14
CA LYS A 228 -17.40 -5.86 -9.63
C LYS A 228 -16.26 -5.32 -8.77
N THR A 229 -16.51 -4.24 -8.02
CA THR A 229 -15.49 -3.57 -7.19
C THR A 229 -14.79 -4.53 -6.22
N ALA A 230 -15.53 -5.48 -5.62
CA ALA A 230 -14.94 -6.48 -4.73
C ALA A 230 -13.89 -7.37 -5.45
N GLU A 231 -14.23 -7.91 -6.63
CA GLU A 231 -13.32 -8.76 -7.42
C GLU A 231 -12.04 -8.00 -7.81
N VAL A 232 -12.16 -6.73 -8.21
CA VAL A 232 -11.02 -5.88 -8.61
C VAL A 232 -10.14 -5.52 -7.41
N ILE A 233 -10.72 -5.22 -6.26
CA ILE A 233 -9.93 -4.94 -5.05
C ILE A 233 -9.19 -6.21 -4.59
N CYS A 234 -9.83 -7.38 -4.69
CA CYS A 234 -9.18 -8.65 -4.39
C CYS A 234 -8.01 -8.95 -5.33
N SER A 235 -8.16 -8.71 -6.64
CA SER A 235 -7.08 -8.95 -7.61
C SER A 235 -5.87 -8.07 -7.31
N LYS A 236 -6.13 -6.79 -7.02
CA LYS A 236 -5.12 -5.84 -6.61
C LYS A 236 -4.34 -6.32 -5.40
N TYR A 237 -5.02 -6.65 -4.30
CA TYR A 237 -4.34 -7.07 -3.08
C TYR A 237 -3.55 -8.36 -3.26
N MET A 238 -4.05 -9.29 -4.07
CA MET A 238 -3.32 -10.51 -4.40
C MET A 238 -1.97 -10.19 -5.06
N VAL A 239 -1.96 -9.38 -6.13
CA VAL A 239 -0.72 -8.98 -6.82
C VAL A 239 0.19 -8.18 -5.90
N GLN A 240 -0.38 -7.24 -5.16
CA GLN A 240 0.32 -6.38 -4.21
C GLN A 240 1.12 -7.19 -3.17
N TYR A 241 0.48 -8.17 -2.53
CA TYR A 241 1.11 -8.96 -1.48
C TYR A 241 2.05 -10.02 -2.03
N LEU A 242 1.84 -10.54 -3.25
CA LEU A 242 2.83 -11.40 -3.92
C LEU A 242 4.15 -10.66 -4.14
N PHE A 243 4.10 -9.43 -4.68
CA PHE A 243 5.29 -8.61 -4.84
C PHE A 243 5.92 -8.22 -3.50
N GLY A 244 5.10 -7.89 -2.50
CA GLY A 244 5.56 -7.62 -1.15
C GLY A 244 6.31 -8.79 -0.53
N ALA A 245 5.78 -10.01 -0.67
CA ALA A 245 6.42 -11.24 -0.21
C ALA A 245 7.74 -11.51 -0.94
N SER A 246 7.76 -11.37 -2.28
CA SER A 246 8.97 -11.52 -3.09
C SER A 246 10.06 -10.53 -2.68
N SER A 247 9.71 -9.27 -2.44
CA SER A 247 10.66 -8.26 -1.99
C SER A 247 11.17 -8.54 -0.57
N LEU A 248 10.28 -8.90 0.36
CA LEU A 248 10.66 -9.24 1.73
C LEU A 248 11.65 -10.43 1.77
N ALA A 249 11.43 -11.45 0.93
CA ALA A 249 12.32 -12.60 0.83
C ALA A 249 13.63 -12.29 0.08
N GLY A 250 13.57 -11.43 -0.95
CA GLY A 250 14.70 -11.17 -1.85
C GLY A 250 15.63 -10.03 -1.41
N ILE A 251 15.14 -9.04 -0.65
CA ILE A 251 15.89 -7.80 -0.40
C ILE A 251 17.14 -8.01 0.46
N VAL A 252 17.08 -8.90 1.46
CA VAL A 252 18.24 -9.18 2.33
C VAL A 252 19.35 -9.90 1.56
N PRO A 253 19.09 -11.02 0.85
CA PRO A 253 20.09 -11.63 -0.03
C PRO A 253 20.65 -10.68 -1.09
N LEU A 254 19.79 -9.81 -1.64
CA LEU A 254 20.21 -8.82 -2.63
C LEU A 254 21.18 -7.78 -2.00
N ILE A 255 20.87 -7.29 -0.80
CA ILE A 255 21.74 -6.39 -0.05
C ILE A 255 23.10 -7.04 0.23
N ASP A 256 23.12 -8.33 0.60
CA ASP A 256 24.36 -9.05 0.88
C ASP A 256 25.21 -9.28 -0.38
N ALA A 257 24.59 -9.44 -1.56
CA ALA A 257 25.28 -9.72 -2.81
C ALA A 257 25.81 -8.47 -3.54
N ILE A 258 25.00 -7.41 -3.65
CA ILE A 258 25.32 -6.22 -4.46
C ILE A 258 25.39 -4.92 -3.65
N GLY A 259 25.12 -4.98 -2.34
CA GLY A 259 25.10 -3.82 -1.47
C GLY A 259 23.75 -3.09 -1.44
N VAL A 260 23.65 -2.17 -0.48
CA VAL A 260 22.40 -1.45 -0.16
C VAL A 260 22.00 -0.47 -1.25
N GLY A 261 22.94 0.33 -1.77
CA GLY A 261 22.67 1.35 -2.78
C GLY A 261 22.10 0.76 -4.07
N TRP A 262 22.73 -0.31 -4.59
CA TRP A 262 22.25 -0.99 -5.79
C TRP A 262 20.91 -1.69 -5.58
N SER A 263 20.70 -2.32 -4.42
CA SER A 263 19.41 -2.95 -4.07
C SER A 263 18.25 -1.94 -4.13
N PHE A 264 18.44 -0.75 -3.55
CA PHE A 264 17.43 0.31 -3.58
C PHE A 264 17.30 0.97 -4.97
N THR A 265 18.38 1.01 -5.75
CA THR A 265 18.32 1.47 -7.15
C THR A 265 17.47 0.53 -8.03
N LEU A 266 17.52 -0.79 -7.78
CA LEU A 266 16.66 -1.76 -8.47
C LEU A 266 15.18 -1.59 -8.08
N LEU A 267 14.88 -1.31 -6.81
CA LEU A 267 13.52 -0.98 -6.38
C LEU A 267 13.01 0.29 -7.08
N VAL A 268 13.86 1.32 -7.17
CA VAL A 268 13.54 2.54 -7.92
C VAL A 268 13.27 2.23 -9.39
N ALA A 269 14.09 1.40 -10.05
CA ALA A 269 13.83 0.98 -11.42
C ALA A 269 12.46 0.27 -11.57
N SER A 270 12.09 -0.57 -10.59
CA SER A 270 10.78 -1.22 -10.57
C SER A 270 9.61 -0.24 -10.43
N ASP A 271 9.80 0.84 -9.64
CA ASP A 271 8.82 1.90 -9.47
C ASP A 271 8.69 2.78 -10.73
N PHE A 272 9.80 3.05 -11.44
CA PHE A 272 9.77 3.72 -12.74
C PHE A 272 9.01 2.91 -13.79
N LEU A 273 9.20 1.57 -13.80
CA LEU A 273 8.42 0.67 -14.65
C LEU A 273 6.92 0.77 -14.32
N GLY A 274 6.56 0.72 -13.03
CA GLY A 274 5.18 0.95 -12.58
C GLY A 274 4.63 2.31 -13.00
N GLY A 275 5.45 3.37 -12.93
CA GLY A 275 5.06 4.70 -13.42
C GLY A 275 4.81 4.75 -14.92
N GLY A 276 5.62 4.06 -15.70
CA GLY A 276 5.37 3.87 -17.14
C GLY A 276 4.02 3.21 -17.39
N MET A 277 3.68 2.17 -16.63
CA MET A 277 2.38 1.50 -16.71
C MET A 277 1.22 2.45 -16.38
N VAL A 278 1.35 3.29 -15.35
CA VAL A 278 0.36 4.31 -15.01
C VAL A 278 0.19 5.33 -16.14
N LEU A 279 1.28 5.78 -16.76
CA LEU A 279 1.21 6.69 -17.90
C LEU A 279 0.51 6.06 -19.12
N LEU A 280 0.68 4.75 -19.35
CA LEU A 280 -0.05 4.04 -20.38
C LEU A 280 -1.55 4.02 -20.07
N ILE A 281 -1.94 3.75 -18.82
CA ILE A 281 -3.33 3.81 -18.38
C ILE A 281 -3.92 5.21 -18.64
N THR A 282 -3.21 6.26 -18.24
CA THR A 282 -3.69 7.65 -18.36
C THR A 282 -3.64 8.20 -19.77
N ARG A 283 -3.02 7.52 -20.74
CA ARG A 283 -3.04 7.92 -22.16
C ARG A 283 -4.04 7.13 -23.00
N PHE A 284 -4.18 5.84 -22.77
CA PHE A 284 -4.97 4.95 -23.63
C PHE A 284 -6.40 4.69 -23.10
N TRP A 285 -6.62 4.68 -21.79
CA TRP A 285 -7.91 4.31 -21.17
C TRP A 285 -8.65 5.49 -20.52
N THR A 286 -8.15 6.72 -20.67
CA THR A 286 -8.78 7.99 -20.25
C THR A 286 -9.37 8.77 -21.43
N LYS A 287 -9.49 8.16 -22.61
CA LYS A 287 -10.18 8.75 -23.75
C LYS A 287 -11.68 8.76 -23.49
N VAL A 288 -12.29 9.91 -23.72
CA VAL A 288 -13.73 10.12 -23.57
C VAL A 288 -14.45 9.22 -24.58
N PRO A 289 -15.52 8.49 -24.21
CA PRO A 289 -16.36 7.81 -25.19
C PRO A 289 -16.95 8.87 -26.13
N GLY A 290 -16.36 9.03 -27.32
CA GLY A 290 -16.70 10.07 -28.29
C GLY A 290 -15.54 10.57 -29.16
N GLU A 291 -14.27 10.36 -28.77
CA GLU A 291 -13.09 10.72 -29.59
C GLU A 291 -12.47 9.50 -30.30
N SER A 292 -13.31 8.71 -30.95
CA SER A 292 -12.89 7.81 -32.03
C SER A 292 -13.27 8.46 -33.36
N GLY A 293 -12.45 9.42 -33.78
CA GLY A 293 -12.38 9.94 -35.15
C GLY A 293 -11.07 9.51 -35.78
#